data_AF-A0A6H9S4Y0-F1
#
_entry.id   AF-A0A6H9S4Y0-F1
#
_cell.length_a   1.000
_cell.length_b   1.000
_cell.length_c   1.000
_cell.angle_alpha   90.00
_cell.angle_beta   90.00
_cell.angle_gamma   90.00
#
_symmetry.space_group_name_H-M   'P 1'
#
loop_
_entity.id
_entity.type
_entity.pdbx_description
1 polymer ?
#
loop_
_entity_poly.entity_id
_entity_poly.type
_entity_poly.pdbx_seq_one_letter_code
_entity_poly.pdbx_strand_id
1 'polypeptide(L)'
;MNSWIANMSVMLKLALGFAVVLLLTAILAATGWFSLGKMIERTDRMTSITELGNRLDHLRRARLQYQLDRGDEQKGALIQASLDQFVAKQKSLANELRKPENLKKLALIEQASTQYQVALNTMREAYRNDAAM
;
A
#
# COMPACT_ATOMS: atom_id res chain seq x y z
N MET A 1 -26.91 25.85 -49.02
CA MET A 1 -26.24 25.31 -47.83
C MET A 1 -25.46 24.05 -48.26
N ASN A 2 -24.14 24.07 -48.12
CA ASN A 2 -23.15 22.97 -48.30
C ASN A 2 -22.90 22.35 -49.70
N SER A 3 -22.87 23.15 -50.77
CA SER A 3 -22.38 22.70 -52.10
C SER A 3 -20.87 22.38 -52.15
N TRP A 4 -20.09 22.87 -51.17
CA TRP A 4 -18.64 22.65 -51.12
C TRP A 4 -18.26 21.19 -50.79
N ILE A 5 -19.05 20.49 -49.96
CA ILE A 5 -18.82 19.07 -49.62
C ILE A 5 -19.30 18.15 -50.75
N ALA A 6 -20.25 18.60 -51.59
CA ALA A 6 -20.78 17.81 -52.69
C ALA A 6 -19.76 17.61 -53.82
N ASN A 7 -18.93 18.63 -54.12
CA ASN A 7 -17.94 18.62 -55.20
C ASN A 7 -16.55 18.08 -54.77
N MET A 8 -16.44 17.58 -53.55
CA MET A 8 -15.20 17.06 -53.00
C MET A 8 -15.03 15.59 -53.38
N SER A 9 -13.87 15.24 -53.98
CA SER A 9 -13.54 13.89 -54.44
C SER A 9 -13.93 12.83 -53.39
N VAL A 10 -14.48 11.70 -53.86
CA VAL A 10 -14.89 10.55 -53.02
C VAL A 10 -13.78 10.14 -52.04
N MET A 11 -12.52 10.29 -52.45
CA MET A 11 -11.33 10.03 -51.62
C MET A 11 -11.24 10.91 -50.36
N LEU A 12 -11.65 12.18 -50.42
CA LEU A 12 -11.60 13.06 -49.25
C LEU A 12 -12.73 12.79 -48.26
N LYS A 13 -13.93 12.43 -48.75
CA LYS A 13 -15.04 11.99 -47.88
C LYS A 13 -14.66 10.71 -47.13
N LEU A 14 -13.95 9.80 -47.80
CA LEU A 14 -13.43 8.58 -47.21
C LEU A 14 -12.31 8.88 -46.18
N ALA A 15 -11.37 9.76 -46.52
CA ALA A 15 -10.31 10.17 -45.61
C ALA A 15 -10.86 10.88 -44.36
N LEU A 16 -11.89 11.71 -44.50
CA LEU A 16 -12.55 12.38 -43.38
C LEU A 16 -13.22 11.36 -42.43
N GLY A 17 -13.95 10.39 -42.99
CA GLY A 17 -14.54 9.30 -42.21
C GLY A 17 -13.49 8.45 -41.50
N PHE A 18 -12.40 8.12 -42.20
CA PHE A 18 -11.29 7.37 -41.63
C PHE A 18 -10.53 8.15 -40.53
N ALA A 19 -10.36 9.46 -40.68
CA ALA A 19 -9.73 10.31 -39.69
C ALA A 19 -10.52 10.34 -38.37
N VAL A 20 -11.86 10.37 -38.45
CA VAL A 20 -12.72 10.28 -37.25
C VAL A 20 -12.53 8.93 -36.54
N VAL A 21 -12.46 7.83 -37.29
CA VAL A 21 -12.21 6.49 -36.71
C VAL A 21 -10.84 6.42 -36.04
N LEU A 22 -9.79 6.96 -36.68
CA LEU A 22 -8.45 7.03 -36.10
C LEU A 22 -8.42 7.86 -34.82
N LEU A 23 -9.12 8.99 -34.80
CA LEU A 23 -9.23 9.85 -33.62
C LEU A 23 -9.94 9.12 -32.48
N LEU A 24 -11.07 8.46 -32.76
CA LEU A 24 -11.79 7.65 -31.77
C LEU A 24 -10.92 6.50 -31.25
N THR A 25 -10.15 5.86 -32.12
CA THR A 25 -9.21 4.80 -31.75
C THR A 25 -8.10 5.33 -30.85
N ALA A 26 -7.54 6.50 -31.16
CA ALA A 26 -6.52 7.15 -30.33
C ALA A 26 -7.07 7.52 -28.94
N ILE A 27 -8.32 8.01 -28.85
CA ILE A 27 -8.99 8.26 -27.57
C ILE A 27 -9.19 6.95 -26.80
N LEU A 28 -9.63 5.89 -27.45
CA LEU A 28 -9.79 4.56 -26.83
C LEU A 28 -8.46 4.02 -26.30
N ALA A 29 -7.39 4.11 -27.10
CA ALA A 29 -6.04 3.73 -26.68
C ALA A 29 -5.55 4.55 -25.49
N ALA A 30 -5.73 5.88 -25.52
CA ALA A 30 -5.34 6.76 -24.43
C ALA A 30 -6.13 6.45 -23.16
N THR A 31 -7.46 6.32 -23.24
CA THR A 31 -8.30 5.98 -22.08
C THR A 31 -7.97 4.59 -21.52
N GLY A 32 -7.70 3.60 -22.38
CA GLY A 32 -7.19 2.29 -21.97
C GLY A 32 -5.88 2.38 -21.20
N TRP A 33 -4.91 3.15 -21.70
CA TRP A 33 -3.62 3.38 -21.06
C TRP A 33 -3.74 4.11 -19.72
N PHE A 34 -4.51 5.20 -19.66
CA PHE A 34 -4.75 5.95 -18.41
C PHE A 34 -5.55 5.15 -17.37
N SER A 35 -6.45 4.26 -17.83
CA SER A 35 -7.21 3.36 -16.95
C SER A 35 -6.28 2.32 -16.30
N LEU A 36 -5.40 1.69 -17.10
CA LEU A 36 -4.39 0.77 -16.58
C LEU A 36 -3.45 1.48 -15.59
N GLY A 37 -2.97 2.68 -15.91
CA GLY A 37 -2.08 3.44 -15.03
C GLY A 37 -2.71 3.74 -13.66
N LYS A 38 -3.98 4.16 -13.63
CA LYS A 38 -4.73 4.38 -12.37
C LYS A 38 -4.99 3.10 -11.59
N MET A 39 -5.13 1.96 -12.28
CA MET A 39 -5.27 0.66 -11.63
C MET A 39 -3.95 0.21 -11.00
N ILE A 40 -2.83 0.41 -11.69
CA ILE A 40 -1.48 0.08 -11.17
C ILE A 40 -1.18 0.88 -9.90
N GLU A 41 -1.41 2.20 -9.89
CA GLU A 41 -1.18 3.04 -8.69
C GLU A 41 -2.04 2.59 -7.48
N ARG A 42 -3.27 2.11 -7.73
CA ARG A 42 -4.13 1.57 -6.68
C ARG A 42 -3.64 0.19 -6.21
N THR A 43 -3.16 -0.66 -7.12
CA THR A 43 -2.60 -1.97 -6.81
C THR A 43 -1.33 -1.84 -5.97
N ASP A 44 -0.43 -0.91 -6.28
CA ASP A 44 0.79 -0.68 -5.49
C ASP A 44 0.47 -0.27 -4.06
N ARG A 45 -0.51 0.63 -3.88
CA ARG A 45 -1.01 0.99 -2.54
C ARG A 45 -1.60 -0.20 -1.80
N MET A 46 -2.34 -1.07 -2.48
CA MET A 46 -2.93 -2.27 -1.89
C MET A 46 -1.85 -3.27 -1.47
N THR A 47 -0.82 -3.47 -2.30
CA THR A 47 0.36 -4.29 -1.98
C THR A 47 1.08 -3.77 -0.74
N SER A 48 1.32 -2.46 -0.64
CA SER A 48 1.94 -1.85 0.54
C SER A 48 1.13 -2.05 1.82
N ILE A 49 -0.21 -2.01 1.75
CA ILE A 49 -1.10 -2.29 2.90
C ILE A 49 -1.05 -3.78 3.28
N THR A 50 -1.04 -4.69 2.31
CA THR A 50 -0.86 -6.13 2.57
C THR A 50 0.48 -6.41 3.24
N GLU A 51 1.55 -5.73 2.83
CA GLU A 51 2.86 -5.87 3.46
C GLU A 51 2.85 -5.41 4.94
N LEU A 52 2.13 -4.34 5.27
CA LEU A 52 1.93 -3.93 6.66
C LEU A 52 1.25 -5.03 7.49
N GLY A 53 0.22 -5.68 6.94
CA GLY A 53 -0.44 -6.83 7.56
C GLY A 53 0.51 -8.01 7.79
N ASN A 54 1.30 -8.36 6.77
CA ASN A 54 2.29 -9.44 6.88
C ASN A 54 3.33 -9.18 7.99
N ARG A 55 3.78 -7.92 8.13
CA ARG A 55 4.70 -7.52 9.21
C ARG A 55 4.04 -7.61 10.59
N LEU A 56 2.76 -7.27 10.70
CA LEU A 56 2.00 -7.47 11.94
C LEU A 56 1.90 -8.94 12.33
N ASP A 57 1.65 -9.83 11.36
CA ASP A 57 1.60 -11.26 11.63
C ASP A 57 2.98 -11.83 11.99
N HIS A 58 4.06 -11.30 11.40
CA HIS A 58 5.42 -11.63 11.82
C HIS A 58 5.68 -11.23 13.28
N LEU A 59 5.29 -10.01 13.67
CA LEU A 59 5.37 -9.55 15.06
C LEU A 59 4.58 -10.44 16.02
N ARG A 60 3.36 -10.85 15.64
CA ARG A 60 2.54 -11.77 16.44
C ARG A 60 3.21 -13.13 16.61
N ARG A 61 3.79 -13.69 15.54
CA ARG A 61 4.55 -14.95 15.61
C ARG A 61 5.78 -14.83 16.51
N ALA A 62 6.57 -13.76 16.36
CA ALA A 62 7.73 -13.51 17.22
C ALA A 62 7.35 -13.42 18.70
N ARG A 63 6.23 -12.76 19.01
CA ARG A 63 5.69 -12.68 20.38
C ARG A 63 5.34 -14.05 20.95
N LEU A 64 4.63 -14.88 20.18
CA LEU A 64 4.27 -16.23 20.61
C LEU A 64 5.52 -17.09 20.84
N GLN A 65 6.53 -17.00 19.97
CA GLN A 65 7.79 -17.72 20.15
C GLN A 65 8.51 -17.30 21.44
N TYR A 66 8.57 -16.00 21.74
CA TYR A 66 9.15 -15.51 23.00
C TYR A 66 8.43 -16.03 24.25
N GLN A 67 7.10 -16.10 24.21
CA GLN A 67 6.31 -16.64 25.32
C GLN A 67 6.53 -18.16 25.48
N LEU A 68 6.63 -18.90 24.37
CA LEU A 68 6.92 -20.34 24.38
C LEU A 68 8.32 -20.64 24.93
N ASP A 69 9.30 -19.80 24.58
CA ASP A 69 10.70 -19.94 25.01
C ASP A 69 10.96 -19.27 26.38
N ARG A 70 9.91 -19.08 27.19
CA ARG A 70 9.95 -18.51 28.56
C ARG A 70 10.73 -17.21 28.69
N GLY A 71 10.63 -16.35 27.69
CA GLY A 71 11.24 -15.03 27.75
C GLY A 71 12.71 -14.96 27.34
N ASP A 72 13.21 -15.95 26.58
CA ASP A 72 14.56 -15.94 26.01
C ASP A 72 14.94 -14.58 25.38
N GLU A 73 16.08 -14.03 25.79
CA GLU A 73 16.48 -12.68 25.39
C GLU A 73 16.73 -12.53 23.88
N GLN A 74 17.21 -13.58 23.21
CA GLN A 74 17.42 -13.56 21.75
C GLN A 74 16.08 -13.45 21.03
N LYS A 75 15.06 -14.21 21.50
CA LYS A 75 13.68 -14.07 21.00
C LYS A 75 13.08 -12.71 21.35
N GLY A 76 13.43 -12.15 22.51
CA GLY A 76 13.04 -10.80 22.91
C GLY A 76 13.53 -9.73 21.93
N ALA A 77 14.76 -9.87 21.43
CA ALA A 77 15.31 -9.01 20.39
C ALA A 77 14.56 -9.17 19.04
N LEU A 78 14.14 -10.40 18.69
CA LEU A 78 13.36 -10.64 17.46
C LEU A 78 11.98 -9.99 17.49
N ILE A 79 11.31 -9.95 18.65
CA ILE A 79 10.03 -9.23 18.78
C ILE A 79 10.26 -7.73 18.56
N GLN A 80 11.29 -7.17 19.20
CA GLN A 80 11.61 -5.75 19.07
C GLN A 80 11.90 -5.40 17.61
N ALA A 81 12.76 -6.16 16.95
CA ALA A 81 13.08 -5.96 15.54
C ALA A 81 11.83 -6.07 14.64
N SER A 82 10.92 -7.01 14.92
CA SER A 82 9.67 -7.15 14.18
C SER A 82 8.73 -5.96 14.38
N LEU A 83 8.71 -5.39 15.59
CA LEU A 83 7.93 -4.19 15.91
C LEU A 83 8.50 -2.96 15.20
N ASP A 84 9.82 -2.78 15.22
CA ASP A 84 10.50 -1.68 14.54
C ASP A 84 10.25 -1.75 13.02
N GLN A 85 10.30 -2.95 12.44
CA GLN A 85 9.98 -3.18 11.02
C GLN A 85 8.52 -2.85 10.68
N PHE A 86 7.58 -3.16 11.57
CA PHE A 86 6.17 -2.82 11.40
C PHE A 86 5.95 -1.30 11.43
N VAL A 87 6.50 -0.62 12.44
CA VAL A 87 6.43 0.85 12.59
C VAL A 87 7.09 1.56 11.41
N ALA A 88 8.22 1.06 10.92
CA ALA A 88 8.89 1.62 9.75
C ALA A 88 8.01 1.53 8.48
N LYS A 89 7.37 0.38 8.22
CA LYS A 89 6.47 0.23 7.06
C LYS A 89 5.22 1.10 7.20
N GLN A 90 4.67 1.22 8.41
CA GLN A 90 3.57 2.12 8.70
C GLN A 90 3.92 3.58 8.38
N LYS A 91 5.11 4.05 8.78
CA LYS A 91 5.59 5.41 8.45
C LYS A 91 5.76 5.61 6.94
N SER A 92 6.27 4.60 6.22
CA SER A 92 6.34 4.65 4.74
C SER A 92 4.95 4.84 4.11
N LEU A 93 3.95 4.13 4.62
CA LEU A 93 2.57 4.21 4.13
C LEU A 93 1.94 5.60 4.30
N ALA A 94 2.38 6.40 5.28
CA ALA A 94 1.91 7.77 5.44
C ALA A 94 2.30 8.67 4.24
N ASN A 95 3.40 8.37 3.57
CA ASN A 95 3.84 9.10 2.37
C ASN A 95 3.07 8.65 1.12
N GLU A 96 2.63 7.40 1.08
CA GLU A 96 1.92 6.79 -0.06
C GLU A 96 0.39 7.04 -0.01
N LEU A 97 -0.19 7.05 1.19
CA LEU A 97 -1.63 7.18 1.44
C LEU A 97 -2.02 8.62 1.77
N ARG A 98 -2.04 9.48 0.75
CA ARG A 98 -2.30 10.93 0.87
C ARG A 98 -3.75 11.30 1.22
N LYS A 99 -4.68 10.34 1.31
CA LYS A 99 -6.07 10.62 1.66
C LYS A 99 -6.22 10.85 3.17
N PRO A 100 -6.97 11.87 3.60
CA PRO A 100 -7.10 12.20 5.03
C PRO A 100 -7.71 11.06 5.86
N GLU A 101 -8.62 10.27 5.27
CA GLU A 101 -9.21 9.09 5.90
C GLU A 101 -8.16 8.01 6.23
N ASN A 102 -7.17 7.81 5.35
CA ASN A 102 -6.10 6.85 5.54
C ASN A 102 -5.09 7.35 6.57
N LEU A 103 -4.76 8.64 6.54
CA LEU A 103 -3.89 9.26 7.53
C LEU A 103 -4.47 9.14 8.95
N LYS A 104 -5.79 9.30 9.12
CA LYS A 104 -6.46 9.06 10.41
C LYS A 104 -6.31 7.61 10.89
N LYS A 105 -6.48 6.64 9.98
CA LYS A 105 -6.28 5.20 10.32
C LYS A 105 -4.83 4.91 10.67
N LEU A 106 -3.86 5.49 9.95
CA LEU A 106 -2.45 5.35 10.26
C LEU A 106 -2.10 5.96 11.62
N ALA A 107 -2.68 7.11 12.00
CA ALA A 107 -2.48 7.68 13.33
C ALA A 107 -3.00 6.75 14.45
N LEU A 108 -4.13 6.08 14.24
CA LEU A 108 -4.63 5.07 15.20
C LEU A 108 -3.67 3.88 15.33
N ILE A 109 -3.11 3.41 14.21
CA ILE A 109 -2.11 2.33 14.22
C ILE A 109 -0.83 2.79 14.94
N GLU A 110 -0.44 4.05 14.81
CA GLU A 110 0.75 4.62 15.46
C GLU A 110 0.57 4.63 16.97
N GLN A 111 -0.58 5.13 17.43
CA GLN A 111 -0.93 5.14 18.84
C GLN A 111 -0.94 3.72 19.42
N ALA A 112 -1.55 2.77 18.72
CA ALA A 112 -1.58 1.36 19.14
C ALA A 112 -0.18 0.74 19.18
N SER A 113 0.69 1.08 18.23
CA SER A 113 2.08 0.58 18.19
C SER A 113 2.92 1.12 19.34
N THR A 114 2.74 2.38 19.72
CA THR A 114 3.40 2.98 20.88
C THR A 114 2.95 2.34 22.19
N GLN A 115 1.64 2.11 22.36
CA GLN A 115 1.12 1.38 23.52
C GLN A 115 1.67 -0.04 23.57
N TYR A 116 1.75 -0.70 22.42
CA TYR A 116 2.30 -2.05 22.32
C TYR A 116 3.80 -2.10 22.65
N GLN A 117 4.60 -1.09 22.25
CA GLN A 117 6.00 -0.96 22.64
C GLN A 117 6.17 -0.90 24.16
N VAL A 118 5.34 -0.09 24.84
CA VAL A 118 5.37 0.00 26.30
C VAL A 118 5.04 -1.35 26.94
N ALA A 119 3.96 -2.00 26.49
CA ALA A 119 3.57 -3.32 27.00
C ALA A 119 4.64 -4.40 26.74
N LEU A 120 5.32 -4.35 25.59
CA LEU A 120 6.42 -5.25 25.27
C LEU A 120 7.61 -5.04 26.22
N ASN A 121 7.98 -3.80 26.49
CA ASN A 121 9.06 -3.48 27.43
C ASN A 121 8.74 -4.03 28.83
N THR A 122 7.53 -3.78 29.33
CA THR A 122 7.07 -4.32 30.60
C THR A 122 7.09 -5.85 30.63
N MET A 123 6.64 -6.51 29.56
CA MET A 123 6.69 -7.98 29.46
C MET A 123 8.13 -8.50 29.53
N ARG A 124 9.06 -7.86 28.81
CA ARG A 124 10.47 -8.27 28.81
C ARG A 124 11.15 -8.07 30.15
N GLU A 125 10.85 -6.96 30.83
CA GLU A 125 11.34 -6.70 32.19
C GLU A 125 10.84 -7.76 33.17
N ALA A 126 9.56 -8.15 33.09
CA ALA A 126 9.00 -9.19 33.94
C ALA A 126 9.73 -10.54 33.77
N TYR A 127 9.97 -10.99 32.53
CA TYR A 127 10.71 -12.23 32.27
C TYR A 127 12.17 -12.17 32.74
N ARG A 128 12.83 -11.00 32.61
CA ARG A 128 14.20 -10.81 33.11
C ARG A 128 14.27 -10.92 34.63
N ASN A 129 13.30 -10.35 35.32
CA ASN A 129 13.23 -10.42 36.78
C ASN A 129 12.94 -11.84 37.26
N ASP A 130 12.07 -12.58 36.56
CA ASP A 130 11.77 -13.99 36.85
C ASP A 130 13.00 -14.90 36.64
N ALA A 131 13.77 -14.67 35.57
CA ALA A 131 14.99 -15.42 35.30
C ALA A 131 16.16 -15.13 36.28
N ALA A 132 16.07 -14.04 37.06
CA ALA A 132 17.07 -13.64 38.05
C ALA A 132 16.77 -14.12 39.48
N MET A 133 15.60 -14.74 39.70
CA MET A 133 15.18 -15.36 40.97
C MET A 133 15.51 -16.85 40.98
#